data_AF-A0A2V9FLN3-F1
#
_entry.id   AF-A0A2V9FLN3-F1
#
_cell.length_a   1.000
_cell.length_b   1.000
_cell.length_c   1.000
_cell.angle_alpha   90.00
_cell.angle_beta   90.00
_cell.angle_gamma   90.00
#
_symmetry.space_group_name_H-M   'P 1'
#
loop_
_entity.id
_entity.type
_entity.pdbx_description
1 polymer ?
#
loop_
_entity_poly.entity_id
_entity_poly.type
_entity_poly.pdbx_seq_one_letter_code
_entity_poly.pdbx_strand_id
1 'polypeptide(L)'
;MIELSPQQMQIIERLFEAGFCAIAIPPYESALCMRKGHCAAVLAAVPSGGIKLLAPPSYLVEGNLSVKLKRGRRQVFVWKKNEVEATPDKLDELESFRRELADILDVPPKQ
;
A
#
# COMPACT_ATOMS: atom_id res chain seq x y z
N MET A 1 -11.90 2.63 17.88
CA MET A 1 -10.54 3.15 18.10
C MET A 1 -9.61 1.96 17.92
N ILE A 2 -8.72 1.97 16.93
CA ILE A 2 -7.81 0.83 16.70
C ILE A 2 -6.77 0.91 17.82
N GLU A 3 -6.88 0.04 18.82
CA GLU A 3 -5.86 -0.09 19.86
C GLU A 3 -4.68 -0.84 19.26
N LEU A 4 -3.64 -0.10 18.89
CA LEU A 4 -2.39 -0.67 18.37
C LEU A 4 -1.51 -1.11 19.54
N SER A 5 -1.03 -2.35 19.49
CA SER A 5 -0.02 -2.84 20.42
C SER A 5 1.29 -2.06 20.28
N PRO A 6 2.15 -2.02 21.32
CA PRO A 6 3.44 -1.33 21.26
C PRO A 6 4.30 -1.74 20.06
N GLN A 7 4.31 -3.03 19.73
CA GLN A 7 5.02 -3.55 18.55
C GLN A 7 4.45 -3.01 17.24
N GLN A 8 3.13 -2.89 17.13
CA GLN A 8 2.49 -2.30 15.95
C GLN A 8 2.83 -0.82 15.84
N MET A 9 2.84 -0.10 16.96
CA MET A 9 3.24 1.30 16.99
C MET A 9 4.67 1.50 16.50
N GLN A 10 5.62 0.66 16.92
CA GLN A 10 6.99 0.70 16.41
C GLN A 10 7.09 0.45 14.89
N ILE A 11 6.30 -0.48 14.35
CA ILE A 11 6.26 -0.70 12.89
C ILE A 11 5.73 0.54 12.17
N ILE A 12 4.69 1.17 12.73
CA ILE A 12 4.11 2.41 12.19
C ILE A 12 5.11 3.56 12.23
N GLU A 13 5.85 3.71 13.32
CA GLU A 13 6.92 4.71 13.44
C GLU A 13 8.00 4.50 12.37
N ARG A 14 8.48 3.26 12.19
CA ARG A 14 9.43 2.93 11.12
C ARG A 14 8.92 3.25 9.72
N LEU A 15 7.62 3.04 9.47
CA LEU A 15 6.98 3.43 8.22
C LEU A 15 7.01 4.96 8.04
N PHE A 16 6.70 5.73 9.09
CA PHE A 16 6.80 7.19 9.03
C PHE A 16 8.24 7.67 8.79
N GLU A 17 9.23 7.07 9.45
CA GLU A 17 10.65 7.37 9.25
C GLU A 17 11.11 7.08 7.82
N ALA A 18 10.58 6.03 7.20
CA ALA A 18 10.84 5.70 5.80
C ALA A 18 10.04 6.59 4.80
N GLY A 19 9.24 7.53 5.29
CA GLY A 19 8.49 8.49 4.46
C GLY A 19 7.10 8.01 4.02
N PHE A 20 6.56 6.97 4.65
CA PHE A 20 5.16 6.60 4.48
C PHE A 20 4.28 7.51 5.33
N CYS A 21 3.13 7.88 4.80
CA CYS A 21 2.11 8.65 5.49
C CYS A 21 0.83 7.82 5.64
N ALA A 22 0.27 7.80 6.85
CA ALA A 22 -1.06 7.26 7.06
C ALA A 22 -2.10 8.16 6.36
N ILE A 23 -2.98 7.54 5.58
CA ILE A 23 -4.10 8.22 4.91
C ILE A 23 -5.39 7.48 5.20
N ALA A 24 -6.53 8.16 5.06
CA ALA A 24 -7.84 7.52 5.08
C ALA A 24 -8.30 7.31 3.63
N ILE A 25 -8.51 6.05 3.23
CA ILE A 25 -9.07 5.72 1.91
C ILE A 25 -10.43 5.04 2.14
N PRO A 26 -11.57 5.68 1.84
CA PRO A 26 -12.87 5.00 1.88
C PRO A 26 -12.89 3.83 0.89
N PRO A 27 -13.43 2.64 1.24
CA PRO A 27 -14.16 2.27 2.47
C PRO A 27 -13.27 1.67 3.59
N TYR A 28 -11.94 1.80 3.50
CA TYR A 28 -10.98 1.21 4.44
C TYR A 28 -10.76 2.04 5.70
N GLU A 29 -11.78 2.72 6.21
CA GLU A 29 -11.71 3.59 7.39
C GLU A 29 -11.28 2.83 8.66
N SER A 30 -11.57 1.52 8.71
CA SER A 30 -11.18 0.62 9.80
C SER A 30 -9.80 -0.01 9.60
N ALA A 31 -9.09 0.30 8.52
CA ALA A 31 -7.78 -0.24 8.20
C ALA A 31 -6.70 0.85 8.18
N LEU A 32 -5.44 0.42 8.28
CA LEU A 32 -4.29 1.30 8.21
C LEU A 32 -3.87 1.46 6.75
N CYS A 33 -4.29 2.53 6.09
CA CYS A 33 -3.79 2.81 4.73
C CYS A 33 -2.49 3.63 4.82
N MET A 34 -1.42 3.09 4.25
CA MET A 34 -0.12 3.73 4.16
C MET A 34 0.16 4.17 2.74
N ARG A 35 0.55 5.43 2.55
CA ARG A 35 0.88 6.02 1.25
C ARG A 35 2.30 6.53 1.23
N LYS A 36 3.00 6.33 0.13
CA LYS A 36 4.28 6.99 -0.16
C LYS A 36 4.30 7.34 -1.65
N GLY A 37 4.51 8.62 -1.97
CA GLY A 37 4.40 9.13 -3.34
C GLY A 37 3.01 8.92 -3.93
N HIS A 38 2.94 8.19 -5.05
CA HIS A 38 1.68 7.81 -5.70
C HIS A 38 1.25 6.37 -5.41
N CYS A 39 1.93 5.67 -4.52
CA CYS A 39 1.60 4.29 -4.15
C CYS A 39 0.97 4.22 -2.76
N ALA A 40 0.09 3.24 -2.56
CA ALA A 40 -0.50 2.96 -1.27
C ALA A 40 -0.70 1.46 -1.01
N ALA A 41 -0.70 1.12 0.27
CA ALA A 41 -1.02 -0.20 0.79
C ALA A 41 -2.11 -0.12 1.85
N VAL A 42 -2.91 -1.17 1.93
CA VAL A 42 -3.87 -1.35 3.02
C VAL A 42 -3.32 -2.40 3.97
N LEU A 43 -3.15 -2.00 5.22
CA LEU A 43 -2.61 -2.80 6.29
C LEU A 43 -3.69 -3.07 7.34
N ALA A 44 -3.59 -4.22 8.00
CA ALA A 44 -4.35 -4.54 9.20
C ALA A 44 -3.41 -4.90 10.34
N ALA A 45 -3.69 -4.31 11.50
CA ALA A 45 -3.23 -4.81 12.77
C ALA A 45 -3.76 -6.24 12.98
N VAL A 46 -2.89 -7.20 13.27
CA VAL A 46 -3.30 -8.54 13.71
C VAL A 46 -3.29 -8.61 15.24
N PRO A 47 -4.28 -9.30 15.85
CA PRO A 47 -4.37 -9.41 17.31
C PRO A 47 -3.14 -10.08 17.94
N SER A 48 -2.37 -10.84 17.16
CA SER A 48 -1.12 -11.47 17.58
C SER A 48 0.08 -10.50 17.68
N GLY A 49 -0.10 -9.19 17.48
CA GLY A 49 0.94 -8.17 17.71
C GLY A 49 1.71 -7.68 16.48
N GLY A 50 1.35 -8.15 15.28
CA GLY A 50 1.97 -7.74 14.01
C GLY A 50 1.07 -6.84 13.14
N ILE A 51 1.59 -6.47 11.97
CA ILE A 51 0.84 -5.81 10.90
C ILE A 51 0.94 -6.66 9.63
N LYS A 52 -0.20 -6.88 8.96
CA LYS A 52 -0.25 -7.61 7.69
C LYS A 52 -0.83 -6.75 6.58
N LEU A 53 -0.48 -7.08 5.34
CA LEU A 53 -1.16 -6.56 4.16
C LEU A 53 -2.57 -7.15 4.04
N LEU A 54 -3.59 -6.29 3.98
CA LEU A 54 -4.96 -6.68 3.62
C LEU A 54 -5.15 -6.76 2.11
N ALA A 55 -4.46 -5.91 1.37
CA ALA A 55 -4.50 -5.86 -0.08
C ALA A 55 -3.09 -5.67 -0.62
N PRO A 56 -2.79 -6.19 -1.83
CA PRO A 56 -1.53 -5.89 -2.50
C PRO A 56 -1.38 -4.36 -2.67
N PRO A 57 -0.17 -3.81 -2.54
CA PRO A 57 0.05 -2.41 -2.81
C PRO A 57 -0.32 -2.05 -4.25
N SER A 58 -0.86 -0.86 -4.42
CA SER A 58 -1.36 -0.36 -5.69
C SER A 58 -0.96 1.09 -5.89
N TYR A 59 -0.89 1.48 -7.16
CA TYR A 59 -0.81 2.88 -7.54
C TYR A 59 -2.14 3.58 -7.24
N LEU A 60 -2.09 4.82 -6.78
CA LEU A 60 -3.25 5.64 -6.51
C LEU A 60 -3.69 6.32 -7.80
N VAL A 61 -4.97 6.13 -8.14
CA VAL A 61 -5.62 6.88 -9.23
C VAL A 61 -6.63 7.80 -8.57
N GLU A 62 -6.44 9.11 -8.73
CA GLU A 62 -7.24 10.14 -8.05
C GLU A 62 -7.35 9.95 -6.53
N GLY A 63 -6.23 9.56 -5.89
CA GLY A 63 -6.18 9.33 -4.44
C GLY A 63 -6.85 8.04 -3.97
N ASN A 64 -7.31 7.18 -4.88
CA ASN A 64 -7.97 5.92 -4.56
C ASN A 64 -7.14 4.70 -5.00
N LEU A 65 -7.33 3.58 -4.32
CA LEU A 65 -6.67 2.31 -4.66
C LEU A 65 -7.15 1.83 -6.03
N SER A 66 -6.23 1.74 -6.97
CA SER A 66 -6.51 1.22 -8.30
C SER A 66 -6.22 -0.27 -8.40
N VAL A 67 -6.76 -0.89 -9.45
CA VAL A 67 -6.45 -2.25 -9.84
C VAL A 67 -5.58 -2.23 -11.09
N LYS A 68 -4.47 -2.97 -11.06
CA LYS A 68 -3.63 -3.17 -12.23
C LYS A 68 -4.29 -4.18 -13.18
N LEU A 69 -4.62 -3.74 -14.39
CA LEU A 69 -5.22 -4.56 -15.43
C LEU A 69 -4.33 -4.59 -16.68
N LYS A 70 -4.32 -5.72 -17.37
CA LYS A 70 -3.67 -5.85 -18.69
C LYS A 70 -4.70 -5.56 -19.78
N ARG A 71 -4.47 -4.52 -20.58
CA ARG A 71 -5.30 -4.14 -21.74
C ARG A 71 -4.50 -4.39 -23.01
N GLY A 72 -4.65 -5.57 -23.59
CA GLY A 72 -3.88 -5.99 -24.75
C GLY A 72 -2.38 -6.02 -24.46
N ARG A 73 -1.61 -5.12 -25.09
CA ARG A 73 -0.15 -5.00 -24.92
C ARG A 73 0.28 -4.06 -23.78
N ARG A 74 -0.62 -3.24 -23.23
CA ARG A 74 -0.30 -2.28 -22.16
C ARG A 74 -0.87 -2.71 -20.81
N GLN A 75 -0.25 -2.23 -19.73
CA GLN A 75 -0.78 -2.33 -18.38
C GLN A 75 -1.39 -0.97 -18.01
N VAL A 76 -2.51 -1.00 -17.29
CA VAL A 76 -3.21 0.19 -16.83
C VAL A 76 -3.63 0.02 -15.38
N PHE A 77 -3.59 1.11 -14.62
CA PHE A 77 -4.17 1.25 -13.30
C PHE A 77 -5.58 1.80 -13.46
N VAL A 78 -6.59 1.05 -13.03
CA VAL A 78 -7.99 1.42 -13.21
C VAL A 78 -8.66 1.62 -11.88
N TRP A 79 -9.36 2.74 -11.73
CA TRP A 79 -10.27 3.00 -10.64
C TRP A 79 -11.57 3.58 -11.17
N LYS A 80 -12.69 2.88 -10.94
CA LYS A 80 -14.02 3.22 -11.49
C LYS A 80 -13.97 3.47 -13.01
N LYS A 81 -14.18 4.72 -13.44
CA LYS A 81 -14.17 5.14 -14.86
C LYS A 81 -12.83 5.74 -15.29
N ASN A 82 -11.90 5.91 -14.35
CA ASN A 82 -10.60 6.50 -14.61
C ASN A 82 -9.57 5.40 -14.81
N GLU A 83 -8.76 5.54 -15.86
CA GLU A 83 -7.62 4.68 -16.12
C GLU A 83 -6.37 5.53 -16.33
N VAL A 84 -5.28 5.07 -15.73
CA VAL A 84 -3.95 5.66 -15.87
C VAL A 84 -3.04 4.59 -16.44
N GLU A 85 -2.23 4.93 -17.44
CA GLU A 85 -1.27 3.98 -17.97
C GLU A 85 -0.23 3.60 -16.91
N ALA A 86 -0.01 2.29 -16.75
CA ALA A 86 1.03 1.75 -15.88
C ALA A 86 2.35 1.73 -16.65
N THR A 87 2.90 2.92 -16.83
CA THR A 87 4.22 3.14 -17.44
C THR A 87 5.31 2.39 -16.65
N PRO A 88 6.44 2.04 -17.29
CA PRO A 88 7.54 1.35 -16.61
C PRO A 88 8.00 2.09 -15.35
N ASP A 89 8.07 3.42 -15.39
CA ASP A 89 8.39 4.28 -14.24
C ASP A 89 7.44 4.09 -13.05
N LYS A 90 6.12 4.05 -13.29
CA LYS A 90 5.13 3.80 -12.23
C LYS A 90 5.16 2.37 -11.71
N LEU A 91 5.50 1.41 -12.57
CA LEU A 91 5.65 0.02 -12.18
C LEU A 91 6.89 -0.15 -11.28
N ASP A 92 7.99 0.53 -11.62
CA ASP A 92 9.21 0.58 -10.82
C ASP A 92 8.97 1.27 -9.46
N GLU A 93 8.25 2.40 -9.44
CA GLU A 93 7.85 3.05 -8.19
C GLU A 93 7.02 2.11 -7.30
N LEU A 94 6.05 1.40 -7.89
CA LEU A 94 5.22 0.45 -7.16
C LEU A 94 6.01 -0.75 -6.65
N GLU A 95 6.99 -1.24 -7.42
CA GLU A 95 7.85 -2.34 -7.01
C GLU A 95 8.78 -1.92 -5.87
N SER A 96 9.41 -0.75 -5.98
CA SER A 96 10.23 -0.15 -4.93
C SER A 96 9.44 0.06 -3.64
N PHE A 97 8.23 0.60 -3.75
CA PHE A 97 7.29 0.73 -2.63
C PHE A 97 6.99 -0.63 -1.97
N ARG A 98 6.69 -1.66 -2.78
CA ARG A 98 6.39 -3.01 -2.28
C ARG A 98 7.57 -3.61 -1.52
N ARG A 99 8.78 -3.46 -2.07
CA ARG A 99 10.00 -4.02 -1.48
C ARG A 99 10.32 -3.35 -0.14
N GLU A 100 10.28 -2.02 -0.10
CA GLU A 100 10.56 -1.25 1.11
C GLU A 100 9.49 -1.51 2.20
N LEU A 101 8.22 -1.59 1.81
CA LEU A 101 7.15 -1.95 2.73
C LEU A 101 7.33 -3.36 3.30
N ALA A 102 7.67 -4.33 2.46
CA ALA A 102 7.88 -5.72 2.89
C ALA A 102 9.07 -5.84 3.86
N ASP A 103 10.15 -5.10 3.60
CA ASP A 103 11.34 -5.01 4.48
C ASP A 103 11.00 -4.45 5.86
N ILE A 104 10.21 -3.36 5.92
CA ILE A 104 9.80 -2.75 7.19
C ILE A 104 8.85 -3.67 7.97
N LEU A 105 7.93 -4.34 7.27
CA LEU A 105 6.98 -5.28 7.87
C LEU A 105 7.63 -6.63 8.26
N ASP A 106 8.90 -6.86 7.90
CA ASP A 106 9.59 -8.16 8.03
C ASP A 106 8.80 -9.32 7.37
N VAL A 107 8.03 -8.99 6.32
CA VAL A 107 7.25 -9.98 5.57
C VAL A 107 8.12 -10.43 4.39
N PRO A 108 8.46 -11.73 4.26
CA PRO A 108 9.26 -12.18 3.13
C PRO A 108 8.52 -11.84 1.83
N PRO A 109 9.17 -11.21 0.84
CA PRO A 109 8.54 -10.91 -0.44
C PRO A 109 8.09 -12.24 -1.04
N LYS A 110 6.78 -12.40 -1.25
CA LYS A 110 6.25 -13.61 -1.86
C LYS A 110 6.71 -13.62 -3.33
N GLN A 111 7.75 -14.43 -3.57
CA GLN A 111 8.42 -14.69 -4.84
C GLN A 111 7.43 -15.16 -5.93
#